data_AF-A0A821RF80-F1
#
_entry.id   AF-A0A821RF80-F1
#
_cell.length_a   1.000
_cell.length_b   1.000
_cell.length_c   1.000
_cell.angle_alpha   90.00
_cell.angle_beta   90.00
_cell.angle_gamma   90.00
#
_symmetry.space_group_name_H-M   'P 1'
#
loop_
_entity.id
_entity.type
_entity.pdbx_description
1 polymer ?
#
loop_
_entity_poly.entity_id
_entity_poly.type
_entity_poly.pdbx_seq_one_letter_code
_entity_poly.pdbx_strand_id
1 'polypeptide(L)'
;MISDFEKEKVFWTRKMNLNLVKFIKSKPNIWHPKHPKYTSSETKDNTYAEFAAKYGDAFSGQAVKERWTNIRSTFANYLRKVKSSSAENEVYKVNWHLWEPCQFLLKVTKNSHHGTLNVNEEISTENLSDIEEPVIDSKSEDNSSESNTDLRISCRNFAENLLSVFKGVQNDAFGLNNSKNSKIGKAVTGKLSQLDSLEATKISMKIIDVLWLYDQNNPLNPNNLKPEMF
;
A
#
# COMPACT_ATOMS: atom_id res chain seq x y z
N MET A 1 -4.24 30.38 -22.49
CA MET A 1 -3.43 29.16 -22.68
C MET A 1 -2.85 28.82 -21.33
N ILE A 2 -3.49 27.91 -20.61
CA ILE A 2 -3.04 27.46 -19.29
C ILE A 2 -2.16 26.24 -19.53
N SER A 3 -0.96 26.33 -18.98
CA SER A 3 0.21 25.49 -19.24
C SER A 3 -0.05 23.99 -19.04
N ASP A 4 0.33 23.18 -20.03
CA ASP A 4 0.38 21.71 -19.97
C ASP A 4 1.43 21.16 -18.98
N PHE A 5 2.12 22.02 -18.23
CA PHE A 5 3.24 21.65 -17.34
C PHE A 5 2.86 21.37 -15.88
N GLU A 6 1.64 21.64 -15.45
CA GLU A 6 1.18 21.25 -14.11
C GLU A 6 0.27 20.03 -14.20
N LYS A 7 0.77 18.93 -14.78
CA LYS A 7 0.28 17.61 -14.39
C LYS A 7 0.77 17.36 -12.97
N GLU A 8 0.09 17.98 -12.01
CA GLU A 8 0.33 17.82 -10.59
C GLU A 8 0.35 16.31 -10.32
N LYS A 9 1.52 15.80 -9.91
CA LYS A 9 1.77 14.37 -9.79
C LYS A 9 1.03 13.88 -8.55
N VAL A 10 -0.25 13.58 -8.74
CA VAL A 10 -1.17 13.11 -7.72
C VAL A 10 -0.54 11.96 -6.92
N PHE A 11 -0.33 12.17 -5.62
CA PHE A 11 0.32 11.18 -4.77
C PHE A 11 -0.67 10.12 -4.27
N TRP A 12 -0.41 8.86 -4.62
CA TRP A 12 -1.29 7.73 -4.30
C TRP A 12 -0.77 6.90 -3.13
N THR A 13 -1.29 7.17 -1.92
CA THR A 13 -0.98 6.34 -0.74
C THR A 13 -1.56 4.93 -0.85
N ARG A 14 -1.00 3.97 -0.09
CA ARG A 14 -1.53 2.60 0.06
C ARG A 14 -3.01 2.59 0.47
N LYS A 15 -3.38 3.48 1.39
CA LYS A 15 -4.76 3.64 1.88
C LYS A 15 -5.70 4.15 0.77
N MET A 16 -5.24 5.10 -0.04
CA MET A 16 -6.01 5.64 -1.17
C MET A 16 -6.21 4.60 -2.25
N ASN A 17 -5.17 3.84 -2.60
CA ASN A 17 -5.29 2.71 -3.53
C ASN A 17 -6.31 1.68 -3.03
N LEU A 18 -6.26 1.32 -1.75
CA LEU A 18 -7.22 0.39 -1.16
C LEU A 18 -8.65 0.95 -1.21
N ASN A 19 -8.83 2.23 -0.91
CA ASN A 19 -10.12 2.91 -1.01
C ASN A 19 -10.65 2.94 -2.44
N LEU A 20 -9.78 3.19 -3.42
CA LEU A 20 -10.12 3.14 -4.84
C LEU A 20 -10.62 1.75 -5.22
N VAL A 21 -9.88 0.70 -4.88
CA VAL A 21 -10.30 -0.68 -5.19
C VAL A 21 -11.66 -1.01 -4.54
N LYS A 22 -11.86 -0.63 -3.27
CA LYS A 22 -13.14 -0.82 -2.58
C LYS A 22 -14.29 -0.07 -3.23
N PHE A 23 -14.04 1.16 -3.67
CA PHE A 23 -15.04 1.97 -4.37
C PHE A 23 -15.39 1.40 -5.75
N ILE A 24 -14.38 1.01 -6.55
CA ILE A 24 -14.63 0.39 -7.85
C ILE A 24 -15.39 -0.94 -7.69
N LYS A 25 -15.06 -1.73 -6.67
CA LYS A 25 -15.78 -2.97 -6.36
C LYS A 25 -17.28 -2.75 -6.15
N SER A 26 -17.70 -1.63 -5.55
CA SER A 26 -19.13 -1.31 -5.38
C SER A 26 -19.80 -0.70 -6.61
N LYS A 27 -19.03 -0.37 -7.66
CA LYS A 27 -19.48 0.28 -8.90
C LYS A 27 -19.33 -0.67 -10.11
N PRO A 28 -20.26 -1.61 -10.31
CA PRO A 28 -20.15 -2.65 -11.35
C PRO A 28 -20.10 -2.09 -12.78
N ASN A 29 -20.57 -0.87 -13.02
CA ASN A 29 -20.44 -0.16 -14.29
C ASN A 29 -18.97 0.03 -14.74
N ILE A 30 -17.99 -0.09 -13.84
CA ILE A 30 -16.58 0.03 -14.20
C ILE A 30 -15.96 -1.31 -14.62
N TRP A 31 -16.30 -2.41 -13.94
CA TRP A 31 -15.54 -3.66 -14.02
C TRP A 31 -16.36 -4.88 -14.47
N HIS A 32 -17.68 -4.79 -14.50
CA HIS A 32 -18.55 -5.91 -14.80
C HIS A 32 -19.13 -5.79 -16.23
N PRO A 33 -18.67 -6.60 -17.21
CA PRO A 33 -19.08 -6.49 -18.62
C PRO A 33 -20.58 -6.65 -18.85
N LYS A 34 -21.28 -7.47 -18.04
CA LYS A 34 -22.74 -7.63 -18.15
C LYS A 34 -23.55 -6.49 -17.51
N HIS A 35 -22.89 -5.47 -16.95
CA HIS A 35 -23.61 -4.34 -16.39
C HIS A 35 -24.10 -3.42 -17.53
N PRO A 36 -25.37 -2.98 -17.56
CA PRO A 36 -25.92 -2.20 -18.69
C PRO A 36 -25.13 -0.93 -19.02
N LYS A 37 -24.55 -0.31 -17.99
CA LYS A 37 -23.73 0.90 -18.13
C LYS A 37 -22.23 0.64 -18.33
N TYR A 38 -21.81 -0.60 -18.57
CA TYR A 38 -20.40 -0.95 -18.76
C TYR A 38 -19.81 -0.35 -20.04
N THR A 39 -20.59 -0.16 -21.09
CA THR A 39 -20.08 0.42 -22.36
C THR A 39 -20.09 1.95 -22.35
N SER A 40 -20.83 2.58 -21.42
CA SER A 40 -20.96 4.04 -21.37
C SER A 40 -19.68 4.69 -20.80
N SER A 41 -18.91 5.38 -21.64
CA SER A 41 -17.75 6.16 -21.19
C SER A 41 -18.17 7.24 -20.20
N GLU A 42 -19.24 7.97 -20.49
CA GLU A 42 -19.77 9.03 -19.63
C GLU A 42 -20.06 8.51 -18.22
N THR A 43 -20.72 7.35 -18.09
CA THR A 43 -21.00 6.77 -16.76
C THR A 43 -19.71 6.41 -16.03
N LYS A 44 -18.69 5.92 -16.73
CA LYS A 44 -17.38 5.61 -16.13
C LYS A 44 -16.66 6.87 -15.69
N ASP A 45 -16.59 7.88 -16.54
CA ASP A 45 -15.91 9.14 -16.27
C ASP A 45 -16.60 9.87 -15.10
N ASN A 46 -17.93 9.85 -15.02
CA ASN A 46 -18.70 10.34 -13.86
C ASN A 46 -18.39 9.57 -12.58
N THR A 47 -18.20 8.25 -12.66
CA THR A 47 -17.84 7.42 -11.50
C THR A 47 -16.42 7.72 -11.02
N TYR A 48 -15.48 7.99 -11.94
CA TYR A 48 -14.13 8.41 -11.57
C TYR A 48 -14.14 9.82 -10.94
N ALA A 49 -14.94 10.74 -11.48
CA ALA A 49 -15.15 12.07 -10.90
C ALA A 49 -15.76 11.99 -9.49
N GLU A 50 -16.71 11.08 -9.25
CA GLU A 50 -17.29 10.84 -7.92
C GLU A 50 -16.24 10.39 -6.89
N PHE A 51 -15.25 9.59 -7.30
CA PHE A 51 -14.15 9.21 -6.42
C PHE A 51 -13.20 10.39 -6.18
N ALA A 52 -12.83 11.11 -7.24
CA ALA A 52 -11.97 12.28 -7.19
C ALA A 52 -12.51 13.36 -6.23
N ALA A 53 -13.81 13.63 -6.27
CA ALA A 53 -14.48 14.61 -5.41
C ALA A 53 -14.30 14.34 -3.89
N LYS A 54 -14.00 13.09 -3.49
CA LYS A 54 -13.72 12.76 -2.07
C LYS A 54 -12.36 13.25 -1.58
N TYR A 55 -11.47 13.62 -2.51
CA TYR A 55 -10.10 14.03 -2.24
C TYR A 55 -9.82 15.50 -2.63
N GLY A 56 -10.86 16.24 -2.99
CA GLY A 56 -10.79 17.67 -3.33
C GLY A 56 -10.26 17.95 -4.74
N ASP A 57 -10.02 19.23 -5.03
CA ASP A 57 -9.72 19.74 -6.37
C ASP A 57 -8.36 19.28 -6.93
N ALA A 58 -7.48 18.75 -6.07
CA ALA A 58 -6.19 18.18 -6.46
C ALA A 58 -6.31 16.80 -7.15
N PHE A 59 -7.50 16.18 -7.16
CA PHE A 59 -7.73 14.90 -7.82
C PHE A 59 -8.69 15.05 -8.99
N SER A 60 -8.20 14.83 -10.21
CA SER A 60 -9.06 14.74 -11.39
C SER A 60 -9.59 13.32 -11.58
N GLY A 61 -10.79 13.20 -12.17
CA GLY A 61 -11.32 11.89 -12.59
C GLY A 61 -10.37 11.16 -13.55
N GLN A 62 -9.60 11.91 -14.35
CA GLN A 62 -8.59 11.35 -15.25
C GLN A 62 -7.44 10.67 -14.47
N ALA A 63 -6.93 11.30 -13.40
CA ALA A 63 -5.90 10.69 -12.55
C ALA A 63 -6.40 9.40 -11.88
N VAL A 64 -7.68 9.35 -11.50
CA VAL A 64 -8.32 8.15 -10.93
C VAL A 64 -8.40 7.04 -11.98
N LYS A 65 -8.81 7.37 -13.21
CA LYS A 65 -8.90 6.44 -14.35
C LYS A 65 -7.54 5.83 -14.69
N GLU A 66 -6.50 6.66 -14.80
CA GLU A 66 -5.13 6.23 -15.03
C GLU A 66 -4.65 5.30 -13.91
N ARG A 67 -4.88 5.70 -12.65
CA ARG A 67 -4.47 4.87 -11.51
C ARG A 67 -5.17 3.53 -11.48
N TRP A 68 -6.48 3.51 -11.72
CA TRP A 68 -7.25 2.26 -11.79
C TRP A 68 -6.74 1.35 -12.92
N THR A 69 -6.40 1.94 -14.07
CA THR A 69 -5.82 1.21 -15.22
C THR A 69 -4.52 0.53 -14.81
N ASN A 70 -3.62 1.25 -14.13
CA ASN A 70 -2.36 0.69 -13.63
C ASN A 70 -2.60 -0.46 -12.63
N ILE A 71 -3.51 -0.28 -11.66
CA ILE A 71 -3.88 -1.35 -10.70
C ILE A 71 -4.39 -2.59 -11.45
N ARG A 72 -5.28 -2.44 -12.43
CA ARG A 72 -5.81 -3.56 -13.19
C ARG A 72 -4.73 -4.28 -14.00
N SER A 73 -3.81 -3.54 -14.62
CA SER A 73 -2.67 -4.10 -15.35
C SER A 73 -1.74 -4.89 -14.42
N THR A 74 -1.38 -4.34 -13.26
CA THR A 74 -0.58 -5.04 -12.24
C THR A 74 -1.28 -6.33 -11.77
N PHE A 75 -2.60 -6.28 -11.55
CA PHE A 75 -3.37 -7.47 -11.19
C PHE A 75 -3.33 -8.54 -12.28
N ALA A 76 -3.52 -8.16 -13.55
CA ALA A 76 -3.41 -9.09 -14.67
C ALA A 76 -2.01 -9.73 -14.79
N ASN A 77 -0.95 -8.97 -14.52
CA ASN A 77 0.42 -9.49 -14.47
C ASN A 77 0.59 -10.57 -13.40
N TYR A 78 0.15 -10.30 -12.17
CA TYR A 78 0.19 -11.29 -11.11
C TYR A 78 -0.67 -12.52 -11.42
N LEU A 79 -1.84 -12.32 -12.03
CA LEU A 79 -2.71 -13.42 -12.43
C LEU A 79 -2.03 -14.34 -13.48
N ARG A 80 -1.28 -13.78 -14.43
CA ARG A 80 -0.47 -14.55 -15.38
C ARG A 80 0.61 -15.36 -14.66
N LYS A 81 1.36 -14.73 -13.74
CA LYS A 81 2.41 -15.40 -12.96
C LYS A 81 1.87 -16.58 -12.13
N VAL A 82 0.74 -16.38 -11.45
CA VAL A 82 0.06 -17.45 -10.67
C VAL A 82 -0.37 -18.61 -11.58
N LYS A 83 -0.90 -18.32 -12.78
CA LYS A 83 -1.31 -19.36 -13.73
C LYS A 83 -0.11 -20.13 -14.29
N SER A 84 0.98 -19.44 -14.63
CA SER A 84 2.21 -20.06 -15.12
C SER A 84 2.86 -20.96 -14.08
N SER A 85 2.96 -20.52 -12.82
CA SER A 85 3.57 -21.35 -11.76
C SER A 85 2.75 -22.60 -11.44
N SER A 86 1.41 -22.49 -11.54
CA SER A 86 0.52 -23.64 -11.35
C SER A 86 0.72 -24.73 -12.39
N ALA A 87 1.25 -24.40 -13.59
CA ALA A 87 1.60 -25.38 -14.60
C ALA A 87 2.95 -26.06 -14.32
N GLU A 88 3.82 -25.41 -13.54
CA GLU A 88 5.18 -25.85 -13.20
C GLU A 88 5.24 -26.56 -11.81
N ASN A 89 4.08 -26.84 -11.20
CA ASN A 89 3.94 -27.40 -9.84
C ASN A 89 4.54 -26.54 -8.71
N GLU A 90 4.84 -25.27 -8.96
CA GLU A 90 5.29 -24.32 -7.94
C GLU A 90 4.15 -23.41 -7.46
N VAL A 91 4.02 -23.27 -6.13
CA VAL A 91 3.00 -22.39 -5.53
C VAL A 91 3.51 -20.96 -5.49
N TYR A 92 3.18 -20.16 -6.51
CA TYR A 92 3.52 -18.74 -6.54
C TYR A 92 2.62 -17.94 -5.58
N LYS A 93 3.25 -17.34 -4.57
CA LYS A 93 2.58 -16.47 -3.60
C LYS A 93 2.76 -15.00 -3.96
N VAL A 94 1.65 -14.31 -4.24
CA VAL A 94 1.64 -12.87 -4.53
C VAL A 94 1.74 -12.06 -3.24
N ASN A 95 2.75 -11.19 -3.11
CA ASN A 95 2.94 -10.28 -1.95
C ASN A 95 2.52 -8.83 -2.25
N TRP A 96 1.51 -8.64 -3.09
CA TRP A 96 1.03 -7.31 -3.47
C TRP A 96 -0.17 -6.90 -2.64
N HIS A 97 -0.11 -5.72 -2.02
CA HIS A 97 -1.11 -5.25 -1.06
C HIS A 97 -2.54 -5.06 -1.59
N LEU A 98 -2.74 -5.04 -2.91
CA LEU A 98 -4.05 -4.98 -3.55
C LEU A 98 -4.49 -6.33 -4.13
N TRP A 99 -3.70 -7.39 -3.95
CA TRP A 99 -4.01 -8.71 -4.48
C TRP A 99 -5.36 -9.22 -4.00
N GLU A 100 -5.56 -9.35 -2.68
CA GLU A 100 -6.83 -9.80 -2.10
C GLU A 100 -7.98 -8.83 -2.39
N PRO A 101 -7.82 -7.50 -2.23
CA PRO A 101 -8.84 -6.54 -2.63
C PRO A 101 -9.31 -6.64 -4.08
N CYS A 102 -8.43 -7.00 -5.03
CA CYS A 102 -8.74 -7.10 -6.46
C CYS A 102 -9.34 -8.45 -6.87
N GLN A 103 -9.41 -9.46 -5.99
CA GLN A 103 -9.92 -10.79 -6.35
C GLN A 103 -11.38 -10.80 -6.85
N PHE A 104 -12.17 -9.76 -6.60
CA PHE A 104 -13.53 -9.65 -7.15
C PHE A 104 -13.55 -9.63 -8.68
N LEU A 105 -12.46 -9.19 -9.32
CA LEU A 105 -12.32 -9.19 -10.78
C LEU A 105 -12.34 -10.61 -11.37
N LEU A 106 -11.94 -11.63 -10.59
CA LEU A 106 -11.97 -13.04 -11.01
C LEU A 106 -13.40 -13.62 -11.05
N LYS A 107 -14.34 -13.03 -10.30
CA LYS A 107 -15.73 -13.53 -10.26
C LYS A 107 -16.43 -13.34 -11.60
N VAL A 108 -16.00 -12.35 -12.38
CA VAL A 108 -16.54 -12.12 -13.74
C VAL A 108 -16.05 -13.19 -14.70
N THR A 109 -14.78 -13.56 -14.63
CA THR A 109 -14.16 -14.49 -15.59
C THR A 109 -14.64 -15.93 -15.42
N LYS A 110 -15.14 -16.31 -14.24
CA LYS A 110 -15.62 -17.67 -13.95
C LYS A 110 -17.04 -17.94 -14.45
N ASN A 111 -17.83 -16.90 -14.74
CA ASN A 111 -19.24 -17.05 -15.14
C ASN A 111 -19.46 -16.96 -16.66
N SER A 112 -18.40 -17.23 -17.45
CA SER A 112 -18.47 -17.26 -18.91
C SER A 112 -18.44 -18.67 -19.52
N HIS A 113 -18.25 -19.73 -18.74
CA HIS A 113 -18.23 -21.10 -19.27
C HIS A 113 -19.01 -22.06 -18.37
N HIS A 114 -20.32 -22.18 -18.63
CA HIS A 114 -20.98 -23.47 -18.49
C HIS A 114 -21.06 -24.05 -19.90
N GLY A 115 -20.09 -24.92 -20.25
CA GLY A 115 -20.00 -25.52 -21.57
C GLY A 115 -18.56 -25.77 -21.99
N THR A 116 -18.06 -26.95 -21.63
CA THR A 116 -17.07 -27.77 -22.36
C THR A 116 -15.72 -27.16 -22.78
N LEU A 117 -14.66 -27.88 -22.38
CA LEU A 117 -13.30 -27.83 -22.90
C LEU A 117 -13.25 -27.64 -24.44
N ASN A 118 -12.65 -26.57 -24.95
CA ASN A 118 -11.47 -26.61 -25.83
C ASN A 118 -11.01 -25.19 -26.24
N VAL A 119 -9.69 -25.00 -26.19
CA VAL A 119 -8.77 -24.30 -27.12
C VAL A 119 -9.23 -23.04 -27.89
N ASN A 120 -8.41 -22.00 -27.73
CA ASN A 120 -8.21 -20.82 -28.58
C ASN A 120 -9.42 -19.92 -28.88
N GLU A 121 -9.47 -18.76 -28.20
CA GLU A 121 -10.05 -17.57 -28.82
C GLU A 121 -9.40 -16.29 -28.28
N GLU A 122 -9.27 -15.34 -29.19
CA GLU A 122 -8.34 -14.23 -29.23
C GLU A 122 -8.64 -13.15 -28.18
N ILE A 123 -7.59 -12.68 -27.49
CA ILE A 123 -7.66 -11.42 -26.75
C ILE A 123 -7.41 -10.30 -27.76
N SER A 124 -8.42 -9.45 -27.95
CA SER A 124 -8.31 -8.20 -28.70
C SER A 124 -7.21 -7.33 -28.09
N THR A 125 -6.11 -7.20 -28.82
CA THR A 125 -5.01 -6.30 -28.56
C THR A 125 -5.40 -4.89 -29.01
N GLU A 126 -5.63 -3.99 -28.06
CA GLU A 126 -5.49 -2.57 -28.31
C GLU A 126 -4.31 -2.03 -27.50
N ASN A 127 -3.19 -1.90 -28.23
CA ASN A 127 -2.02 -1.03 -28.06
C ASN A 127 -1.64 -0.58 -26.63
N LEU A 128 -0.60 -1.23 -26.11
CA LEU A 128 0.18 -0.74 -24.97
C LEU A 128 1.66 -0.67 -25.41
N SER A 129 2.08 0.47 -25.94
CA SER A 129 3.49 0.77 -26.19
C SER A 129 4.09 1.52 -24.99
N ASP A 130 5.21 0.98 -24.53
CA ASP A 130 6.35 1.66 -23.91
C ASP A 130 6.13 2.46 -22.63
N ILE A 131 6.36 1.82 -21.48
CA ILE A 131 7.02 2.45 -20.33
C ILE A 131 7.97 1.43 -19.69
N GLU A 132 9.27 1.75 -19.72
CA GLU A 132 10.36 1.02 -19.10
C GLU A 132 10.18 0.86 -17.58
N GLU A 133 10.44 -0.34 -17.08
CA GLU A 133 10.45 -0.68 -15.65
C GLU A 133 11.91 -0.61 -15.14
N PRO A 134 12.19 -0.06 -13.94
CA PRO A 134 13.53 -0.07 -13.38
C PRO A 134 13.85 -1.48 -12.82
N VAL A 135 14.95 -2.04 -13.32
CA VAL A 135 15.57 -3.29 -12.86
C VAL A 135 16.07 -3.10 -11.43
N ILE A 136 15.60 -3.92 -10.49
CA ILE A 136 16.29 -4.16 -9.22
C ILE A 136 16.76 -5.61 -9.23
N ASP A 137 18.03 -5.75 -9.55
CA ASP A 137 18.81 -6.98 -9.39
C ASP A 137 19.13 -7.18 -7.90
N SER A 138 18.86 -8.37 -7.41
CA SER A 138 19.42 -8.87 -6.14
C SER A 138 19.39 -10.39 -6.21
N LYS A 139 20.34 -10.94 -6.97
CA LYS A 139 20.84 -12.30 -6.75
C LYS A 139 21.51 -12.37 -5.38
N SER A 140 21.03 -13.27 -4.53
CA SER A 140 21.89 -13.95 -3.56
C SER A 140 21.41 -15.39 -3.48
N GLU A 141 22.20 -16.26 -4.08
CA GLU A 141 22.20 -17.70 -3.82
C GLU A 141 22.89 -17.89 -2.48
N ASP A 142 22.29 -18.66 -1.57
CA ASP A 142 23.07 -19.45 -0.63
C ASP A 142 22.27 -20.71 -0.26
N ASN A 143 22.85 -21.84 -0.66
CA ASN A 143 22.47 -23.18 -0.25
C ASN A 143 22.94 -23.42 1.19
N SER A 144 22.04 -23.74 2.11
CA SER A 144 22.34 -24.71 3.16
C SER A 144 21.05 -25.36 3.69
N SER A 145 21.02 -26.68 3.55
CA SER A 145 20.07 -27.59 4.14
C SER A 145 20.29 -27.71 5.66
N GLU A 146 19.19 -27.97 6.39
CA GLU A 146 19.09 -28.40 7.80
C GLU A 146 18.90 -27.34 8.91
N SER A 147 17.62 -27.00 9.18
CA SER A 147 16.95 -26.93 10.51
C SER A 147 15.65 -26.10 10.46
N ASN A 148 14.70 -26.51 9.61
CA ASN A 148 13.53 -25.70 9.25
C ASN A 148 12.40 -25.60 10.30
N THR A 149 12.50 -26.28 11.45
CA THR A 149 11.46 -26.22 12.49
C THR A 149 11.64 -25.05 13.44
N ASP A 150 12.87 -24.62 13.72
CA ASP A 150 13.15 -23.53 14.67
C ASP A 150 12.96 -22.14 14.04
N LEU A 151 13.39 -21.99 12.78
CA LEU A 151 13.18 -20.78 11.97
C LEU A 151 11.69 -20.48 11.72
N ARG A 152 10.85 -21.50 11.51
CA ARG A 152 9.40 -21.30 11.31
C ARG A 152 8.69 -20.82 12.58
N ILE A 153 9.11 -21.29 13.76
CA ILE A 153 8.56 -20.86 15.05
C ILE A 153 9.03 -19.43 15.34
N SER A 154 10.29 -19.11 15.06
CA SER A 154 10.86 -17.77 15.19
C SER A 154 10.16 -16.73 14.30
N CYS A 155 9.95 -17.03 13.01
CA CYS A 155 9.23 -16.13 12.10
C CYS A 155 7.75 -15.95 12.49
N ARG A 156 7.09 -16.99 13.03
CA ARG A 156 5.71 -16.88 13.50
C ARG A 156 5.62 -15.97 14.72
N ASN A 157 6.49 -16.15 15.71
CA ASN A 157 6.52 -15.31 16.90
C ASN A 157 6.89 -13.86 16.55
N PHE A 158 7.83 -13.67 15.63
CA PHE A 158 8.19 -12.35 15.12
C PHE A 158 7.03 -11.68 14.38
N ALA A 159 6.32 -12.42 13.53
CA ALA A 159 5.15 -11.92 12.81
C ALA A 159 3.99 -11.56 13.75
N GLU A 160 3.73 -12.38 14.77
CA GLU A 160 2.71 -12.09 15.80
C GLU A 160 3.09 -10.88 16.66
N ASN A 161 4.37 -10.73 17.01
CA ASN A 161 4.89 -9.53 17.69
C ASN A 161 4.78 -8.29 16.80
N LEU A 162 5.08 -8.39 15.52
CA LEU A 162 4.84 -7.30 14.57
C LEU A 162 3.35 -6.96 14.51
N LEU A 163 2.50 -7.98 14.40
CA LEU A 163 1.06 -7.82 14.28
C LEU A 163 0.47 -7.18 15.54
N SER A 164 0.98 -7.49 16.73
CA SER A 164 0.56 -6.88 17.99
C SER A 164 0.98 -5.42 18.07
N VAL A 165 2.21 -5.10 17.67
CA VAL A 165 2.70 -3.71 17.56
C VAL A 165 1.85 -2.92 16.57
N PHE A 166 1.57 -3.46 15.38
CA PHE A 166 0.79 -2.77 14.34
C PHE A 166 -0.72 -2.72 14.63
N LYS A 167 -1.30 -3.71 15.32
CA LYS A 167 -2.68 -3.64 15.83
C LYS A 167 -2.79 -2.58 16.92
N GLY A 168 -1.78 -2.46 17.77
CA GLY A 168 -1.61 -1.30 18.62
C GLY A 168 -1.62 -0.02 17.78
N VAL A 169 -0.81 0.08 16.71
CA VAL A 169 -0.72 1.33 15.92
C VAL A 169 -2.07 1.74 15.29
N GLN A 170 -2.96 0.78 14.96
CA GLN A 170 -4.30 1.07 14.44
C GLN A 170 -5.31 1.46 15.53
N ASN A 171 -5.14 0.94 16.74
CA ASN A 171 -5.90 1.33 17.94
C ASN A 171 -4.92 1.82 19.00
N ASP A 172 -4.39 3.02 18.78
CA ASP A 172 -3.63 3.79 19.77
C ASP A 172 -2.68 2.96 20.67
N ALA A 173 -1.61 2.40 20.08
CA ALA A 173 -0.66 1.46 20.69
C ALA A 173 -0.09 1.93 22.03
N PHE A 174 -0.12 3.25 22.23
CA PHE A 174 0.50 3.96 23.33
C PHE A 174 -0.51 4.81 24.11
N GLY A 175 -1.82 4.67 23.87
CA GLY A 175 -2.85 5.52 24.50
C GLY A 175 -2.62 7.02 24.27
N LEU A 176 -1.91 7.36 23.19
CA LEU A 176 -1.48 8.71 22.87
C LEU A 176 -2.65 9.60 22.53
N ASN A 177 -3.86 9.15 22.21
CA ASN A 177 -4.95 10.08 21.91
C ASN A 177 -5.52 10.77 23.16
N ASN A 178 -5.18 10.30 24.37
CA ASN A 178 -5.68 10.84 25.63
C ASN A 178 -4.59 11.26 26.64
N SER A 179 -3.30 11.18 26.26
CA SER A 179 -2.20 11.57 27.14
C SER A 179 -1.87 13.07 27.03
N LYS A 180 -1.40 13.68 28.13
CA LYS A 180 -0.95 15.08 28.17
C LYS A 180 0.05 15.43 27.06
N ASN A 181 0.84 14.45 26.62
CA ASN A 181 1.92 14.61 25.64
C ASN A 181 1.52 14.24 24.20
N SER A 182 0.26 13.82 23.99
CA SER A 182 -0.33 13.49 22.67
C SER A 182 -0.07 14.53 21.60
N LYS A 183 -0.42 15.79 21.93
CA LYS A 183 -0.41 16.92 21.01
C LYS A 183 1.01 17.21 20.55
N ILE A 184 1.97 17.05 21.46
CA ILE A 184 3.40 17.22 21.20
C ILE A 184 3.88 16.11 20.27
N GLY A 185 3.57 14.84 20.58
CA GLY A 185 3.93 13.71 19.72
C GLY A 185 3.40 13.86 18.30
N LYS A 186 2.12 14.22 18.14
CA LYS A 186 1.50 14.46 16.83
C LYS A 186 2.15 15.64 16.09
N ALA A 187 2.46 16.73 16.78
CA ALA A 187 3.14 17.89 16.19
C ALA A 187 4.56 17.53 15.72
N VAL A 188 5.31 16.78 16.54
CA VAL A 188 6.66 16.30 16.20
C VAL A 188 6.61 15.36 15.00
N THR A 189 5.73 14.35 15.00
CA THR A 189 5.56 13.45 13.85
C THR A 189 5.15 14.20 12.59
N GLY A 190 4.24 15.17 12.70
CA GLY A 190 3.85 16.03 11.59
C GLY A 190 5.04 16.81 11.01
N LYS A 191 5.90 17.38 11.86
CA LYS A 191 7.10 18.09 11.43
C LYS A 191 8.16 17.17 10.83
N LEU A 192 8.39 15.99 11.40
CA LEU A 192 9.32 15.01 10.85
C LEU A 192 8.87 14.51 9.47
N SER A 193 7.57 14.38 9.24
CA SER A 193 7.03 13.94 7.93
C SER A 193 7.19 14.97 6.80
N GLN A 194 7.52 16.22 7.14
CA GLN A 194 7.75 17.31 6.17
C GLN A 194 9.23 17.42 5.76
N LEU A 195 10.13 16.69 6.42
CA LEU A 195 11.58 16.77 6.20
C LEU A 195 12.05 15.67 5.25
N ASP A 196 13.23 15.86 4.66
CA ASP A 196 13.92 14.80 3.95
C ASP A 196 14.26 13.64 4.89
N SER A 197 14.31 12.41 4.35
CA SER A 197 14.54 11.20 5.14
C SER A 197 15.83 11.26 5.96
N LEU A 198 16.90 11.86 5.44
CA LEU A 198 18.18 11.96 6.14
C LEU A 198 18.08 12.96 7.30
N GLU A 199 17.41 14.08 7.09
CA GLU A 199 17.22 15.12 8.11
C GLU A 199 16.27 14.66 9.21
N ALA A 200 15.15 14.04 8.83
CA ALA A 200 14.19 13.46 9.76
C ALA A 200 14.87 12.44 10.69
N THR A 201 15.80 11.63 10.17
CA THR A 201 16.57 10.67 10.96
C THR A 201 17.48 11.37 11.97
N LYS A 202 18.26 12.36 11.53
CA LYS A 202 19.15 13.14 12.42
C LYS A 202 18.39 13.83 13.55
N ILE A 203 17.25 14.43 13.23
CA ILE A 203 16.41 15.12 14.22
C ILE A 203 15.74 14.10 15.16
N SER A 204 15.30 12.95 14.65
CA SER A 204 14.74 11.88 15.48
C SER A 204 15.75 11.36 16.49
N MET A 205 17.01 11.18 16.10
CA MET A 205 18.08 10.78 17.03
C MET A 205 18.28 11.82 18.14
N LYS A 206 18.34 13.12 17.80
CA LYS A 206 18.44 14.20 18.80
C LYS A 206 17.27 14.22 19.77
N ILE A 207 16.05 13.95 19.29
CA ILE A 207 14.86 13.85 20.15
C ILE A 207 15.02 12.70 21.13
N ILE A 208 15.51 11.54 20.67
CA ILE A 208 15.78 10.38 21.53
C ILE A 208 16.84 10.71 22.57
N ASP A 209 17.93 11.37 22.18
CA ASP A 209 19.01 11.75 23.11
C ASP A 209 18.48 12.65 24.25
N VAL A 210 17.63 13.63 23.91
CA VAL A 210 16.99 14.49 24.91
C VAL A 210 16.06 13.69 25.81
N LEU A 211 15.20 12.82 25.24
CA LEU A 211 14.30 11.99 26.03
C LEU A 211 15.07 11.06 26.98
N TRP A 212 16.20 10.51 26.53
CA TRP A 212 17.05 9.66 27.33
C TRP A 212 17.76 10.43 28.46
N LEU A 213 18.22 11.66 28.18
CA LEU A 213 18.81 12.54 29.20
C LEU A 213 17.82 12.84 30.34
N TYR A 214 16.56 13.08 29.99
CA TYR A 214 15.51 13.42 30.95
C TYR A 214 14.72 12.22 31.48
N ASP A 215 15.16 10.99 31.21
CA ASP A 215 14.55 9.80 31.81
C ASP A 215 14.71 9.81 33.33
N GLN A 216 13.68 9.38 34.06
CA GLN A 216 13.68 9.42 35.53
C GLN A 216 14.79 8.55 36.14
N ASN A 217 15.21 7.49 35.45
CA ASN A 217 16.26 6.59 35.90
C ASN A 217 17.65 7.04 35.46
N ASN A 218 17.76 8.13 34.69
CA ASN A 218 19.05 8.66 34.28
C ASN A 218 19.68 9.45 35.45
N PRO A 219 20.86 9.05 35.95
CA PRO A 219 21.54 9.76 37.03
C PRO A 219 22.01 11.16 36.61
N LEU A 220 22.16 11.41 35.31
CA LEU A 220 22.52 12.71 34.74
C LEU A 220 21.28 13.56 34.40
N ASN A 221 20.08 13.09 34.73
CA ASN A 221 18.87 13.86 34.53
C ASN A 221 18.97 15.17 35.33
N PRO A 222 18.93 16.33 34.65
CA PRO A 222 19.03 17.62 35.33
C PRO A 222 17.96 17.82 36.43
N ASN A 223 16.81 17.14 36.31
CA ASN A 223 15.74 17.20 37.32
C ASN A 223 16.03 16.36 38.58
N ASN A 224 16.94 15.39 38.48
CA ASN A 224 17.35 14.53 39.60
C ASN A 224 18.53 15.11 40.39
N LEU A 225 19.25 16.08 39.80
CA LEU A 225 20.31 16.82 40.48
C LEU A 225 19.65 17.75 41.51
N LYS A 226 19.57 17.30 42.75
CA LYS A 226 19.19 18.17 43.87
C LYS A 226 20.17 19.34 43.93
N PRO A 227 19.70 20.58 44.15
CA PRO A 227 20.56 21.70 44.44
C PRO A 227 21.10 21.52 45.86
N GLU A 228 22.17 20.74 46.02
CA GLU A 228 22.96 20.76 47.24
C GLU A 228 24.27 21.52 46.97
N MET A 229 24.45 22.59 47.74
CA MET A 229 25.55 23.56 47.77
C MET A 229 25.45 24.78 46.82
N PHE A 230 24.51 25.67 47.14
CA PHE A 230 24.91 27.03 47.55
C PHE A 230 24.66 27.17 49.04
#